data_AF-A0A6V7M414-F1
#
_entry.id   AF-A0A6V7M414-F1
#
_cell.length_a   1.000
_cell.length_b   1.000
_cell.length_c   1.000
_cell.angle_alpha   90.00
_cell.angle_beta   90.00
_cell.angle_gamma   90.00
#
_symmetry.space_group_name_H-M   'P 1'
#
loop_
_entity.id
_entity.type
_entity.pdbx_description
1 polymer ?
#
loop_
_entity_poly.entity_id
_entity_poly.type
_entity_poly.pdbx_seq_one_letter_code
_entity_poly.pdbx_strand_id
1 'polypeptide(L)' 'MDLDHIDVSNLNRQFLFQKQHVGKPKALVARETALTFNPDVDIEAHLDDISS' A
#
# COMPACT_ATOMS: atom_id res chain seq x y z
N MET A 1 5.21 -3.88 -15.95
CA MET A 1 6.28 -4.23 -14.98
C MET A 1 6.47 -2.96 -14.17
N ASP A 2 6.04 -2.83 -12.93
CA ASP A 2 5.90 -3.77 -11.83
C ASP A 2 4.78 -3.22 -10.95
N LEU A 3 3.87 -4.07 -10.44
CA LEU A 3 2.95 -3.62 -9.39
C LEU A 3 3.82 -3.15 -8.22
N ASP A 4 3.62 -1.91 -7.73
CA ASP A 4 4.51 -1.37 -6.69
C ASP A 4 4.32 -2.17 -5.38
N HIS A 5 5.25 -3.08 -5.09
CA HIS A 5 5.25 -3.93 -3.91
C HIS A 5 6.03 -3.26 -2.77
N ILE A 6 5.67 -3.56 -1.53
CA ILE A 6 6.32 -2.99 -0.35
C ILE A 6 7.71 -3.60 -0.18
N ASP A 7 8.72 -2.76 -0.08
CA ASP A 7 10.09 -3.15 0.24
C ASP A 7 10.48 -2.70 1.66
N VAL A 8 11.50 -3.33 2.25
CA VAL A 8 12.02 -2.95 3.58
C VAL A 8 12.48 -1.49 3.61
N SER A 9 13.04 -0.99 2.50
CA SER A 9 13.45 0.41 2.34
C SER A 9 12.29 1.39 2.39
N ASN A 10 11.04 0.95 2.23
CA ASN A 10 9.86 1.80 2.36
C ASN A 10 9.44 2.03 3.81
N LEU A 11 9.81 1.13 4.72
CA LEU A 11 9.37 1.15 6.12
C LEU A 11 9.94 2.31 6.94
N ASN A 12 11.01 2.96 6.46
CA ASN A 12 11.62 4.08 7.15
C ASN A 12 10.86 5.42 6.97
N ARG A 13 9.95 5.51 5.99
CA ARG A 13 9.24 6.75 5.63
C ARG A 13 7.75 6.59 5.35
N GLN A 14 7.29 5.38 5.01
CA GLN A 14 5.89 5.10 4.66
C GLN A 14 5.21 4.36 5.81
N PHE A 15 4.64 5.13 6.73
CA PHE A 15 4.09 4.66 8.01
C PHE A 15 2.85 3.75 7.87
N LEU A 16 2.23 3.70 6.69
CA LEU A 16 1.14 2.77 6.39
C LEU A 16 1.61 1.31 6.24
N PHE A 17 2.92 1.08 6.20
CA PHE A 17 3.52 -0.23 5.95
C PHE A 17 4.31 -0.73 7.16
N GLN A 18 4.24 -2.05 7.37
CA GLN A 18 4.93 -2.75 8.45
C GLN A 18 5.78 -3.87 7.86
N LYS A 19 6.73 -4.41 8.64
CA LYS A 19 7.59 -5.53 8.18
C LYS A 19 6.80 -6.72 7.65
N GLN A 20 5.65 -7.03 8.24
CA GLN A 20 4.75 -8.11 7.79
C GLN A 20 4.08 -7.86 6.43
N HIS A 21 4.13 -6.62 5.93
CA HIS A 21 3.55 -6.24 4.64
C HIS A 21 4.56 -6.25 3.49
N VAL A 22 5.85 -6.47 3.77
CA VAL A 22 6.90 -6.54 2.74
C VAL A 22 6.55 -7.64 1.71
N GLY A 23 6.63 -7.29 0.44
CA GLY A 23 6.25 -8.14 -0.69
C GLY A 23 4.76 -8.10 -1.07
N LYS A 24 3.89 -7.39 -0.33
CA LYS A 24 2.49 -7.16 -0.72
C LYS A 24 2.34 -5.90 -1.58
N PRO A 25 1.29 -5.79 -2.41
CA PRO A 25 1.03 -4.57 -3.18
C PRO A 25 0.75 -3.36 -2.28
N LYS A 26 1.42 -2.23 -2.54
CA LYS A 26 1.28 -1.01 -1.74
C LYS A 26 -0.14 -0.47 -1.71
N ALA A 27 -0.82 -0.42 -2.86
CA ALA A 27 -2.17 0.13 -2.96
C ALA A 27 -3.18 -0.62 -2.08
N LEU A 28 -3.12 -1.96 -2.06
CA LEU A 28 -4.00 -2.78 -1.24
C LEU A 28 -3.74 -2.58 0.25
N VAL A 29 -2.48 -2.64 0.67
CA VAL A 29 -2.11 -2.49 2.08
C VAL A 29 -2.37 -1.06 2.57
N ALA A 30 -2.14 -0.05 1.73
CA ALA A 30 -2.41 1.34 2.08
C ALA A 30 -3.91 1.56 2.35
N ARG A 31 -4.78 1.02 1.48
CA ARG A 31 -6.23 1.07 1.69
C ARG A 31 -6.64 0.37 2.98
N GLU A 32 -6.19 -0.86 3.18
CA GLU A 32 -6.52 -1.65 4.38
C GLU A 32 -6.10 -0.92 5.65
N THR A 33 -4.84 -0.47 5.72
CA THR A 33 -4.33 0.28 6.87
C THR A 33 -5.09 1.60 7.07
N ALA A 34 -5.40 2.35 6.00
CA ALA A 34 -6.16 3.59 6.11
C ALA A 34 -7.58 3.38 6.66
N LEU A 35 -8.27 2.32 6.22
CA LEU A 35 -9.60 1.95 6.73
C LEU A 35 -9.57 1.56 8.22
N THR A 36 -8.46 1.00 8.72
CA THR A 36 -8.31 0.77 10.17
C THR A 36 -8.21 2.06 10.98
N PHE A 37 -7.68 3.14 10.39
CA PHE A 37 -7.60 4.44 11.03
C PHE A 37 -8.90 5.23 10.94
N ASN A 38 -9.59 5.16 9.81
CA ASN A 38 -10.90 5.76 9.63
C ASN A 38 -11.76 4.87 8.70
N PRO A 39 -12.74 4.12 9.23
CA PRO A 39 -13.56 3.24 8.41
C PRO A 39 -14.56 3.99 7.53
N ASP A 40 -14.82 5.28 7.79
CA ASP A 40 -15.78 6.09 7.05
C ASP A 40 -15.18 6.71 5.78
N VAL A 41 -13.87 6.54 5.55
CA VAL A 41 -13.21 7.04 4.35
C VAL A 41 -13.40 6.06 3.20
N ASP A 42 -13.82 6.56 2.04
CA ASP A 42 -13.94 5.76 0.83
C ASP A 42 -12.62 5.83 0.06
N ILE A 43 -11.88 4.71 0.03
CA ILE A 43 -10.58 4.59 -0.65
C ILE A 43 -10.66 3.44 -1.63
N GLU A 44 -10.53 3.75 -2.91
CA GLU A 44 -10.39 2.75 -3.97
C GLU A 44 -8.90 2.45 -4.22
N ALA A 45 -8.52 1.17 -4.18
CA ALA A 45 -7.15 0.74 -4.45
C ALA A 45 -7.03 0.30 -5.90
N HIS A 46 -6.42 1.12 -6.74
CA HIS A 46 -6.14 0.79 -8.13
C HIS A 46 -4.80 0.06 -8.23
N LEU A 47 -4.85 -1.17 -8.76
CA LEU A 47 -3.67 -1.96 -9.08
C LEU A 47 -3.35 -1.81 -10.57
N ASP A 48 -3.22 -0.56 -11.04
CA ASP A 48 -2.92 -0.27 -12.43
C ASP A 48 -1.41 -0.15 -12.65
N ASP A 49 -0.93 -0.82 -13.69
CA ASP A 49 0.41 -0.62 -14.23
C ASP A 49 0.35 0.63 -15.11
N ILE A 50 0.94 1.75 -14.69
CA ILE A 50 1.10 2.94 -15.55
C ILE A 50 2.21 2.62 -16.55
N SER A 51 1.94 1.68 -17.46
CA SER A 51 2.73 1.48 -18.67
C SER A 51 2.32 2.55 -19.68
N SER A 52 3.04 3.68 -19.65
CA SER A 52 3.14 4.60 -20.79
C SER A 52 4.23 4.17 -21.75
#